data_AF-A0A0R0KFL0-F1
#
_entry.id   AF-A0A0R0KFL0-F1
#
_cell.length_a   1.000
_cell.length_b   1.000
_cell.length_c   1.000
_cell.angle_alpha   90.00
_cell.angle_beta   90.00
_cell.angle_gamma   90.00
#
_symmetry.space_group_name_H-M   'P 1'
#
loop_
_entity.id
_entity.type
_entity.pdbx_description
1 polymer ?
#
loop_
_entity_poly.entity_id
_entity_poly.type
_entity_poly.pdbx_seq_one_letter_code
_entity_poly.pdbx_strand_id
1 'polypeptide(L)'
;MGWGVIEEEGWRKGPWTSEEDRLLILYVKFHGLKRNGKSCRLRWVNYLRPDLEKGQITPQEESIILELHARWSTIARSLPGRTDNEIKNYWRTHFKKKIRAHFS
;
A
#
# COMPACT_ATOMS: atom_id res chain seq x y z
N MET A 1 -0.32 33.72 0.22
CA MET A 1 -0.35 32.93 1.46
C MET A 1 0.78 31.93 1.38
N GLY A 2 1.89 32.19 2.09
CA GLY A 2 3.06 31.33 2.05
C GLY A 2 2.76 30.02 2.79
N TRP A 3 2.97 28.90 2.12
CA TRP A 3 3.00 27.60 2.79
C TRP A 3 4.25 27.60 3.67
N GLY A 4 4.05 27.90 4.95
CA GLY A 4 5.09 27.80 5.96
C GLY A 4 5.71 26.41 5.85
N VAL A 5 7.03 26.39 5.68
CA VAL A 5 7.83 25.17 5.75
C VAL A 5 7.55 24.58 7.12
N ILE A 6 6.77 23.50 7.16
CA ILE A 6 6.62 22.68 8.36
C ILE A 6 7.99 22.02 8.51
N GLU A 7 8.82 22.58 9.39
CA GLU A 7 10.05 21.94 9.80
C GLU A 7 9.70 20.53 10.25
N GLU A 8 10.28 19.52 9.59
CA GLU A 8 10.03 18.11 9.92
C GLU A 8 10.60 17.82 11.30
N GLU A 9 9.79 18.09 12.32
CA GLU A 9 10.05 17.63 13.67
C GLU A 9 10.11 16.10 13.59
N GLY A 10 11.31 15.57 13.88
CA GLY A 10 11.66 14.20 13.52
C GLY A 10 10.65 13.17 14.02
N TRP A 11 10.42 12.14 13.20
CA TRP A 11 9.48 11.06 13.52
C TRP A 11 9.96 10.29 14.75
N ARG A 12 9.17 10.32 15.84
CA ARG A 12 9.45 9.50 17.04
C ARG A 12 9.28 8.02 16.72
N LYS A 13 10.29 7.21 17.06
CA LYS A 13 10.20 5.74 17.08
C LYS A 13 10.11 5.27 18.53
N GLY A 14 9.26 4.28 18.81
CA GLY A 14 9.15 3.70 20.15
C GLY A 14 7.70 3.37 20.55
N PRO A 15 7.48 2.99 21.81
CA PRO A 15 6.14 2.78 22.35
C PRO A 15 5.35 4.09 22.37
N TRP A 16 4.04 3.97 22.17
CA TRP A 16 3.08 5.07 22.31
C TRP A 16 2.97 5.48 23.78
N THR A 17 2.94 6.79 24.01
CA THR A 17 2.67 7.40 25.31
C THR A 17 1.17 7.56 25.52
N SER A 18 0.74 7.66 26.77
CA SER A 18 -0.67 7.86 27.10
C SER A 18 -1.26 9.15 26.51
N GLU A 19 -0.44 10.18 26.32
CA GLU A 19 -0.88 11.43 25.69
C GLU A 19 -1.08 11.26 24.17
N GLU A 20 -0.19 10.54 23.48
CA GLU A 20 -0.37 10.22 22.06
C GLU A 20 -1.65 9.39 21.83
N ASP A 21 -1.91 8.39 22.67
CA ASP A 21 -3.15 7.61 22.62
C ASP A 21 -4.39 8.51 22.84
N ARG A 22 -4.35 9.42 23.81
CA ARG A 22 -5.43 10.38 24.07
C ARG A 22 -5.69 11.27 22.86
N LEU A 23 -4.64 11.83 22.27
CA LEU A 23 -4.75 12.67 21.08
C LEU A 23 -5.30 11.88 19.89
N LEU A 24 -4.83 10.64 19.69
CA LEU A 24 -5.31 9.75 18.63
C LEU A 24 -6.81 9.44 18.81
N ILE A 25 -7.25 9.15 20.03
CA ILE A 25 -8.67 8.92 20.35
C ILE A 25 -9.50 10.16 20.02
N LEU A 26 -9.06 11.36 20.43
CA LEU A 26 -9.78 12.60 20.12
C LEU A 26 -9.86 12.82 18.61
N TYR A 27 -8.75 12.64 17.89
CA TYR A 27 -8.72 12.81 16.44
C TYR A 27 -9.69 11.84 15.74
N VAL A 28 -9.69 10.57 16.13
CA VAL A 28 -10.64 9.57 15.61
C VAL A 28 -12.08 9.90 16.01
N LYS A 29 -12.33 10.46 17.20
CA LYS A 29 -13.67 10.88 17.62
C LYS A 29 -14.22 12.03 16.75
N PHE A 30 -13.39 13.01 16.41
CA PHE A 30 -13.81 14.19 15.66
C PHE A 30 -13.78 13.99 14.13
N HIS A 31 -12.77 13.29 13.61
CA HIS A 31 -12.52 13.14 12.17
C HIS A 31 -12.65 11.70 11.66
N GLY A 32 -12.96 10.75 12.53
CA GLY A 32 -13.10 9.35 12.17
C GLY A 32 -14.24 9.10 11.20
N LEU A 33 -14.09 8.05 10.41
CA LEU A 33 -15.10 7.59 9.47
C LEU A 33 -16.02 6.56 10.13
N LYS A 34 -17.27 6.44 9.67
CA LYS A 34 -18.19 5.35 10.03
C LYS A 34 -17.76 4.01 9.39
N ARG A 35 -16.50 3.63 9.59
CA ARG A 35 -15.84 2.43 9.03
C ARG A 35 -14.96 1.83 10.12
N ASN A 36 -14.80 0.50 10.10
CA ASN A 36 -13.90 -0.15 11.06
C ASN A 36 -12.43 0.09 10.72
N GLY A 37 -11.56 0.02 11.74
CA GLY A 37 -10.13 0.28 11.58
C GLY A 37 -9.45 -0.64 10.57
N LYS A 38 -9.90 -1.90 10.46
CA LYS A 38 -9.39 -2.84 9.45
C LYS A 38 -9.62 -2.33 8.02
N SER A 39 -10.81 -1.82 7.74
CA SER A 39 -11.17 -1.26 6.44
C SER A 39 -10.40 0.02 6.13
N CYS A 40 -10.28 0.93 7.10
CA CYS A 40 -9.49 2.15 6.94
C CYS A 40 -8.02 1.84 6.67
N ARG A 41 -7.41 0.95 7.46
CA ARG A 41 -6.02 0.51 7.26
C ARG A 41 -5.83 -0.13 5.88
N LEU A 42 -6.74 -1.03 5.49
CA LEU A 42 -6.68 -1.68 4.18
C LEU A 42 -6.78 -0.65 3.04
N ARG A 43 -7.65 0.36 3.18
CA ARG A 43 -7.81 1.43 2.20
C ARG A 43 -6.55 2.29 2.10
N TRP A 44 -5.96 2.64 3.24
CA TRP A 44 -4.71 3.40 3.29
C TRP A 44 -3.59 2.67 2.54
N VAL A 45 -3.28 1.44 2.95
CA VAL A 45 -2.13 0.70 2.42
C VAL A 45 -2.27 0.32 0.94
N ASN A 46 -3.50 0.18 0.42
CA ASN A 46 -3.72 -0.26 -0.96
C ASN A 46 -4.07 0.87 -1.95
N TYR A 47 -4.49 2.05 -1.48
CA TYR A 47 -5.07 3.06 -2.38
C TYR A 47 -4.73 4.51 -2.06
N LEU A 48 -4.54 4.86 -0.79
CA LEU A 48 -4.42 6.28 -0.38
C LEU A 48 -3.00 6.72 -0.04
N ARG A 49 -2.10 5.78 0.29
CA ARG A 49 -0.72 6.09 0.64
C ARG A 49 -0.05 6.84 -0.54
N PRO A 50 0.58 8.01 -0.33
CA PRO A 50 1.00 8.91 -1.43
C PRO A 50 2.09 8.36 -2.35
N ASP A 51 2.93 7.47 -1.85
CA ASP A 51 4.03 6.82 -2.58
C ASP A 51 3.60 5.52 -3.28
N LEU A 52 2.29 5.32 -3.46
CA LEU A 52 1.78 4.23 -4.30
C LEU A 52 1.85 4.64 -5.78
N GLU A 53 2.48 3.79 -6.57
CA GLU A 53 2.62 3.95 -8.02
C GLU A 53 1.31 3.56 -8.71
N LYS A 54 0.60 4.56 -9.23
CA LYS A 54 -0.66 4.37 -9.96
C LYS A 54 -0.34 4.17 -11.43
N GLY A 55 -0.41 2.94 -11.91
CA GLY A 55 -0.17 2.67 -13.33
C GLY A 55 -0.06 1.20 -13.66
N GLN A 56 0.18 0.91 -14.93
CA GLN A 56 0.42 -0.45 -15.39
C GLN A 56 1.75 -0.98 -14.82
N ILE A 57 1.79 -2.28 -14.56
CA ILE A 57 3.04 -2.99 -14.26
C ILE A 57 3.93 -2.92 -15.49
N THR A 58 5.15 -2.43 -15.31
CA THR A 58 6.18 -2.32 -16.34
C THR A 58 6.73 -3.70 -16.72
N PRO A 59 7.33 -3.87 -17.91
CA PRO A 59 7.96 -5.15 -18.29
C PRO A 59 9.02 -5.64 -17.29
N GLN A 60 9.76 -4.72 -16.68
CA GLN A 60 10.77 -5.02 -15.65
C GLN A 60 10.12 -5.58 -14.39
N GLU A 61 9.03 -4.95 -13.92
CA GLU A 61 8.23 -5.45 -12.81
C GLU A 61 7.58 -6.81 -13.14
N GLU A 62 7.09 -7.01 -14.37
CA GLU A 62 6.53 -8.28 -14.83
C GLU A 62 7.56 -9.42 -14.73
N SER A 63 8.81 -9.18 -15.11
CA SER A 63 9.89 -10.16 -14.99
C SER A 63 10.11 -10.59 -13.54
N ILE A 64 10.11 -9.66 -12.60
CA ILE A 64 10.26 -9.94 -11.16
C ILE A 64 9.06 -10.74 -10.64
N ILE A 65 7.84 -10.38 -11.06
CA ILE A 65 6.62 -11.10 -10.69
C ILE A 65 6.66 -12.53 -11.19
N LEU A 66 7.15 -12.75 -12.41
CA LEU A 66 7.33 -14.09 -13.02
C LEU A 66 8.32 -14.94 -12.23
N GLU A 67 9.50 -14.39 -11.93
CA GLU A 67 10.57 -15.10 -11.23
C GLU A 67 10.16 -15.49 -9.81
N LEU A 68 9.38 -14.65 -9.14
CA LEU A 68 9.06 -14.79 -7.72
C LEU A 68 7.58 -15.11 -7.45
N HIS A 69 6.83 -15.64 -8.42
CA HIS A 69 5.36 -15.72 -8.41
C HIS A 69 4.73 -16.44 -7.20
N ALA A 70 5.50 -17.19 -6.41
CA ALA A 70 5.05 -17.86 -5.18
C ALA A 70 5.33 -17.05 -3.90
N ARG A 71 6.07 -15.94 -3.99
CA ARG A 71 6.63 -15.18 -2.86
C ARG A 71 6.13 -13.72 -2.85
N TRP A 72 4.81 -13.52 -2.75
CA TRP A 72 4.17 -12.19 -2.84
C TRP A 72 4.77 -11.11 -1.95
N SER A 73 5.05 -11.43 -0.68
CA SER A 73 5.65 -10.49 0.26
C SER A 73 7.08 -10.11 -0.13
N THR A 74 7.79 -10.97 -0.86
CA THR A 74 9.13 -10.72 -1.39
C THR A 74 9.06 -9.84 -2.64
N ILE A 75 8.10 -10.10 -3.53
CA ILE A 75 7.86 -9.24 -4.70
C ILE A 75 7.50 -7.82 -4.25
N ALA A 76 6.56 -7.65 -3.33
CA ALA A 76 6.13 -6.32 -2.86
C ALA A 76 7.26 -5.51 -2.22
N ARG A 77 8.27 -6.17 -1.61
CA ARG A 77 9.48 -5.48 -1.13
C ARG A 77 10.44 -5.09 -2.25
N SER A 78 10.41 -5.80 -3.37
CA SER A 78 11.29 -5.58 -4.52
C SER A 78 10.72 -4.55 -5.50
N LEU A 79 9.43 -4.21 -5.38
CA LEU A 79 8.71 -3.27 -6.23
C LEU A 79 8.21 -2.08 -5.40
N PRO A 80 9.04 -1.04 -5.18
CA PRO A 80 8.64 0.17 -4.47
C PRO A 80 7.37 0.77 -5.07
N GLY A 81 6.45 1.20 -4.21
CA GLY A 81 5.17 1.77 -4.61
C GLY A 81 4.13 0.77 -5.11
N ARG A 82 4.47 -0.53 -5.25
CA ARG A 82 3.50 -1.59 -5.57
C ARG A 82 3.05 -2.35 -4.33
N THR A 83 1.78 -2.68 -4.29
CA THR A 83 1.17 -3.42 -3.19
C THR A 83 1.06 -4.91 -3.50
N ASP A 84 0.99 -5.73 -2.45
CA ASP A 84 0.71 -7.15 -2.58
C ASP A 84 -0.62 -7.39 -3.33
N ASN A 85 -1.61 -6.54 -3.12
CA ASN A 85 -2.90 -6.60 -3.79
C ASN A 85 -2.78 -6.35 -5.30
N GLU A 86 -2.02 -5.34 -5.73
CA GLU A 86 -1.78 -5.06 -7.14
C GLU A 86 -1.04 -6.19 -7.84
N ILE A 87 0.04 -6.70 -7.23
CA ILE A 87 0.83 -7.81 -7.77
C ILE A 87 -0.05 -9.06 -7.93
N LYS A 88 -0.82 -9.42 -6.90
CA LYS A 88 -1.77 -10.54 -6.96
C LYS A 88 -2.84 -10.32 -8.03
N ASN A 89 -3.34 -9.10 -8.17
CA ASN A 89 -4.34 -8.77 -9.18
C ASN A 89 -3.76 -8.94 -10.58
N TYR A 90 -2.56 -8.39 -10.83
CA TYR A 90 -1.84 -8.52 -12.08
C TYR A 90 -1.64 -10.00 -12.45
N TRP A 91 -1.20 -10.84 -11.50
CA TRP A 91 -1.05 -12.27 -11.74
C TRP A 91 -2.36 -12.96 -12.15
N ARG A 92 -3.45 -12.63 -11.47
CA ARG A 92 -4.77 -13.21 -11.74
C ARG A 92 -5.34 -12.78 -13.09
N THR A 93 -5.10 -11.54 -13.52
CA THR A 93 -5.73 -10.99 -14.72
C THR A 93 -4.86 -11.13 -15.97
N HIS A 94 -3.53 -11.09 -15.86
CA HIS A 94 -2.62 -11.19 -17.00
C HIS A 94 -2.15 -12.63 -17.25
N PHE A 95 -1.61 -13.32 -16.24
CA PHE A 95 -1.03 -14.67 -16.45
C PHE A 95 -2.09 -15.75 -16.65
N LYS A 96 -3.20 -15.72 -15.89
CA LYS A 96 -4.29 -16.69 -16.14
C LYS A 96 -4.90 -16.52 -17.53
N LYS A 97 -4.92 -15.31 -18.09
CA LYS A 97 -5.36 -15.08 -19.48
C LYS A 97 -4.33 -15.60 -20.49
N LYS A 98 -3.03 -15.34 -20.29
CA LYS A 98 -1.96 -15.90 -21.14
C LYS A 98 -2.01 -17.43 -21.17
N ILE A 99 -2.18 -18.08 -20.02
CA ILE A 99 -2.30 -19.55 -19.94
C ILE A 99 -3.55 -20.04 -20.66
N ARG A 100 -4.72 -19.43 -20.43
CA ARG A 100 -5.95 -19.83 -21.16
C ARG A 100 -5.84 -19.64 -22.67
N ALA A 101 -5.16 -18.60 -23.13
CA ALA A 101 -4.93 -18.35 -24.55
C ALA A 101 -3.95 -19.35 -25.18
N HIS A 102 -3.03 -19.92 -24.39
CA HIS A 102 -2.03 -20.87 -24.89
C HIS A 102 -2.51 -22.32 -24.93
N PHE A 103 -3.64 -22.62 -24.28
CA PHE A 103 -4.24 -23.96 -24.17
C PHE A 103 -5.66 -24.04 -24.76
N SER A 104 -6.08 -23.03 -25.53
CA SER A 104 -7.30 -23.08 -26.35
C SER A 104 -6.92 -23.14 -27.82
#